data_AF-A0A1J4ZAP0-F1
#
_entry.id   AF-A0A1J4ZAP0-F1
#
_cell.length_a   1.000
_cell.length_b   1.000
_cell.length_c   1.000
_cell.angle_alpha   90.00
_cell.angle_beta   90.00
_cell.angle_gamma   90.00
#
_symmetry.space_group_name_H-M   'P 1'
#
loop_
_entity.id
_entity.type
_entity.pdbx_description
1 polymer ?
#
loop_
_entity_poly.entity_id
_entity_poly.type
_entity_poly.pdbx_seq_one_letter_code
_entity_poly.pdbx_strand_id
1 'polypeptide(L)'
;MRPVLIALMLLLSSLASTARAEVALLVHGYLSSAATWQASGVNGQLIASGWRPGGIILPGYRGIQLPPPVAMAGKTFYGIELPSTAALVVQADILSAALRALSTRHPKESITLVGHSAGGVAARMALVRGGVGKVGRLITIAAPNQGTVRALQAVDATHESGPVGFLKDLFGGSDYYAVKDSWPVLLDLSPATPGSTLYWLNNQPQPPIHYVSIIRAAPYGLGDAVVPGASQDLNNIPVLRGKALSIVVPADHALTPADGAMLARLLAS
;
A
#
# COMPACT_ATOMS: atom_id res chain seq x y z
N MET A 1 0.34 -48.47 -28.56
CA MET A 1 1.28 -47.83 -27.60
C MET A 1 1.61 -46.38 -27.96
N ARG A 2 2.00 -46.07 -29.21
CA ARG A 2 2.24 -44.67 -29.66
C ARG A 2 1.09 -43.65 -29.46
N PRO A 3 -0.20 -43.96 -29.70
CA PRO A 3 -1.26 -42.97 -29.53
C PRO A 3 -1.56 -42.64 -28.05
N VAL A 4 -1.31 -43.59 -27.14
CA VAL A 4 -1.48 -43.40 -25.69
C VAL A 4 -0.39 -42.50 -25.13
N LEU A 5 0.86 -42.61 -25.61
CA LEU A 5 1.95 -41.73 -25.22
C LEU A 5 1.73 -40.27 -25.66
N ILE A 6 1.18 -40.07 -26.86
CA ILE A 6 0.89 -38.73 -27.41
C ILE A 6 -0.27 -38.08 -26.64
N ALA A 7 -1.32 -38.84 -26.32
CA ALA A 7 -2.42 -38.36 -25.49
C ALA A 7 -1.97 -38.00 -24.07
N LEU A 8 -1.06 -38.78 -23.48
CA LEU A 8 -0.50 -38.50 -22.16
C LEU A 8 0.38 -37.25 -22.16
N MET A 9 1.19 -37.03 -23.22
CA MET A 9 1.98 -35.80 -23.38
C MET A 9 1.13 -34.53 -23.60
N LEU A 10 0.00 -34.64 -24.30
CA LEU A 10 -0.96 -33.53 -24.47
C LEU A 10 -1.75 -33.22 -23.18
N LEU A 11 -2.04 -34.24 -22.36
CA LEU A 11 -2.63 -34.02 -21.02
C LEU A 11 -1.63 -33.40 -20.04
N LEU A 12 -0.35 -33.82 -20.07
CA LEU A 12 0.70 -33.27 -19.22
C LEU A 12 1.07 -31.82 -19.58
N SER A 13 0.90 -31.42 -20.85
CA SER A 13 1.15 -30.04 -21.29
C SER A 13 0.00 -29.06 -21.03
N SER A 14 -1.22 -29.56 -20.78
CA SER A 14 -2.38 -28.73 -20.37
C SER A 14 -2.47 -28.52 -18.85
N LEU A 15 -1.74 -29.30 -18.07
CA LEU A 15 -1.59 -29.14 -16.61
C LEU A 15 -0.45 -28.18 -16.21
N ALA A 16 0.33 -27.70 -17.18
CA ALA A 16 1.22 -26.57 -16.96
C ALA A 16 0.37 -25.31 -16.86
N SER A 17 -0.24 -25.07 -15.69
CA SER A 17 -0.68 -23.73 -15.30
C SER A 17 0.50 -22.82 -15.57
N THR A 18 0.40 -22.01 -16.62
CA THR A 18 1.35 -20.94 -16.86
C THR A 18 1.29 -20.07 -15.62
N ALA A 19 2.32 -20.18 -14.77
CA ALA A 19 2.44 -19.35 -13.58
C ALA A 19 2.39 -17.90 -14.08
N ARG A 20 1.24 -17.25 -13.88
CA ARG A 20 1.01 -15.91 -14.41
C ARG A 20 2.01 -15.00 -13.70
N ALA A 21 2.83 -14.31 -14.48
CA ALA A 21 3.69 -13.28 -13.90
C ALA A 21 2.78 -12.19 -13.31
N GLU A 22 3.07 -11.81 -12.08
CA GLU A 22 2.31 -10.84 -11.30
C GLU A 22 3.28 -9.84 -10.69
N VAL A 23 2.87 -8.57 -10.66
CA VAL A 23 3.67 -7.50 -10.09
C VAL A 23 2.93 -6.92 -8.90
N ALA A 24 3.58 -6.88 -7.73
CA ALA A 24 3.10 -6.14 -6.57
C ALA A 24 3.98 -4.92 -6.31
N LEU A 25 3.38 -3.79 -5.95
CA LEU A 25 4.10 -2.59 -5.52
C LEU A 25 3.67 -2.23 -4.10
N LEU A 26 4.64 -2.26 -3.18
CA LEU A 26 4.50 -2.05 -1.76
C LEU A 26 4.82 -0.59 -1.40
N VAL A 27 3.85 0.11 -0.82
CA VAL A 27 3.88 1.55 -0.52
C VAL A 27 3.83 1.77 0.99
N HIS A 28 4.91 2.30 1.56
CA HIS A 28 5.02 2.52 3.01
C HIS A 28 4.20 3.73 3.49
N GLY A 29 4.04 3.83 4.81
CA GLY A 29 3.30 4.90 5.47
C GLY A 29 4.12 6.14 5.85
N TYR A 30 3.48 6.98 6.66
CA TYR A 30 4.05 8.18 7.28
C TYR A 30 5.23 7.83 8.20
N LEU A 31 6.29 8.66 8.21
CA LEU A 31 7.54 8.45 8.95
C LEU A 31 8.16 7.06 8.76
N SER A 32 7.94 6.47 7.59
CA SER A 32 8.42 5.16 7.22
C SER A 32 9.18 5.23 5.90
N SER A 33 9.69 4.10 5.47
CA SER A 33 10.45 3.88 4.23
C SER A 33 10.14 2.50 3.65
N ALA A 34 10.63 2.23 2.44
CA ALA A 34 10.49 0.92 1.80
C ALA A 34 11.09 -0.23 2.64
N ALA A 35 12.04 0.08 3.54
CA ALA A 35 12.68 -0.91 4.41
C ALA A 35 11.72 -1.53 5.45
N THR A 36 10.60 -0.88 5.77
CA THR A 36 9.65 -1.36 6.78
C THR A 36 9.01 -2.68 6.40
N TRP A 37 8.82 -2.95 5.11
CA TRP A 37 8.33 -4.24 4.61
C TRP A 37 9.31 -5.39 4.88
N GLN A 38 10.61 -5.10 4.89
CA GLN A 38 11.64 -6.06 5.29
C GLN A 38 11.69 -6.22 6.80
N ALA A 39 11.76 -5.10 7.54
CA ALA A 39 11.91 -5.10 8.99
C ALA A 39 10.73 -5.78 9.71
N SER A 40 9.52 -5.64 9.17
CA SER A 40 8.30 -6.31 9.68
C SER A 40 8.22 -7.80 9.35
N GLY A 41 9.10 -8.32 8.48
CA GLY A 41 9.04 -9.70 8.00
C GLY A 41 8.03 -9.97 6.90
N VAL A 42 7.31 -8.95 6.40
CA VAL A 42 6.38 -9.10 5.26
C VAL A 42 7.08 -9.65 4.02
N ASN A 43 8.23 -9.08 3.67
CA ASN A 43 9.04 -9.55 2.54
C ASN A 43 9.43 -11.02 2.69
N GLY A 44 9.82 -11.44 3.90
CA GLY A 44 10.21 -12.83 4.17
C GLY A 44 9.07 -13.81 3.87
N GLN A 45 7.83 -13.43 4.20
CA GLN A 45 6.64 -14.27 3.97
C GLN A 45 6.22 -14.29 2.49
N LEU A 46 6.36 -13.17 1.79
CA LEU A 46 6.19 -13.13 0.33
C LEU A 46 7.21 -14.05 -0.35
N ILE A 47 8.48 -13.98 0.05
CA ILE A 47 9.56 -14.83 -0.46
C ILE A 47 9.28 -16.31 -0.19
N ALA A 48 8.89 -16.66 1.04
CA ALA A 48 8.50 -18.02 1.40
C ALA A 48 7.30 -18.53 0.56
N SER A 49 6.48 -17.62 0.05
CA SER A 49 5.33 -17.92 -0.81
C SER A 49 5.64 -17.86 -2.31
N GLY A 50 6.93 -17.84 -2.68
CA GLY A 50 7.40 -17.89 -4.06
C GLY A 50 7.45 -16.55 -4.79
N TRP A 51 7.20 -15.43 -4.10
CA TRP A 51 7.40 -14.10 -4.66
C TRP A 51 8.87 -13.71 -4.65
N ARG A 52 9.32 -13.01 -5.69
CA ARG A 52 10.71 -12.57 -5.81
C ARG A 52 10.84 -11.07 -5.56
N PRO A 53 11.85 -10.63 -4.79
CA PRO A 53 12.10 -9.21 -4.62
C PRO A 53 12.60 -8.60 -5.94
N GLY A 54 11.85 -7.63 -6.44
CA GLY A 54 12.22 -6.81 -7.58
C GLY A 54 13.15 -5.66 -7.22
N GLY A 55 13.28 -5.34 -5.93
CA GLY A 55 14.10 -4.24 -5.40
C GLY A 55 13.27 -3.01 -4.97
N ILE A 56 13.95 -1.93 -4.63
CA ILE A 56 13.34 -0.67 -4.19
C ILE A 56 13.39 0.33 -5.35
N ILE A 57 12.24 0.94 -5.63
CA ILE A 57 12.06 2.03 -6.59
C ILE A 57 12.37 3.34 -5.87
N LEU A 58 13.22 4.17 -6.48
CA LEU A 58 13.65 5.44 -5.90
C LEU A 58 13.23 6.61 -6.79
N PRO A 59 12.70 7.71 -6.22
CA PRO A 59 12.59 8.98 -6.94
C PRO A 59 13.99 9.57 -7.13
N GLY A 60 14.31 10.00 -8.35
CA GLY A 60 15.58 10.63 -8.68
C GLY A 60 15.39 11.92 -9.49
N TYR A 61 16.46 12.70 -9.59
CA TYR A 61 16.51 13.96 -10.34
C TYR A 61 16.20 13.80 -11.85
N ARG A 62 16.37 12.59 -12.40
CA ARG A 62 16.03 12.22 -13.79
C ARG A 62 14.68 11.49 -13.91
N GLY A 63 13.87 11.50 -12.86
CA GLY A 63 12.63 10.73 -12.76
C GLY A 63 12.80 9.46 -11.94
N ILE A 64 11.89 8.50 -12.15
CA ILE A 64 11.87 7.26 -11.36
C ILE A 64 13.03 6.34 -11.75
N GLN A 65 13.85 6.00 -10.76
CA GLN A 65 14.88 4.99 -10.89
C GLN A 65 14.34 3.64 -10.44
N LEU A 66 14.36 2.70 -11.38
CA LEU A 66 13.96 1.33 -11.11
C LEU A 66 15.20 0.48 -10.82
N PRO A 67 15.09 -0.52 -9.95
CA PRO A 67 16.17 -1.47 -9.73
C PRO A 67 16.49 -2.26 -11.02
N PRO A 68 17.70 -2.84 -11.12
CA PRO A 68 18.08 -3.65 -12.26
C PRO A 68 17.06 -4.77 -12.55
N PRO A 69 16.81 -5.10 -13.83
CA PRO A 69 15.88 -6.18 -14.17
C PRO A 69 16.26 -7.50 -13.50
N VAL A 70 15.26 -8.20 -12.96
CA VAL A 70 15.44 -9.56 -12.46
C VAL A 70 15.43 -10.52 -13.65
N ALA A 71 16.41 -11.41 -13.75
CA ALA A 71 16.66 -12.24 -14.94
C ALA A 71 15.57 -13.28 -15.27
N MET A 72 14.53 -13.40 -14.45
CA MET A 72 13.50 -14.44 -14.60
C MET A 72 12.09 -13.86 -14.46
N ALA A 73 11.21 -14.22 -15.40
CA ALA A 73 9.79 -13.93 -15.33
C ALA A 73 9.13 -14.69 -14.15
N GLY A 74 8.14 -14.07 -13.50
CA GLY A 74 7.40 -14.66 -12.38
C GLY A 74 6.81 -13.62 -11.44
N LYS A 75 6.27 -14.09 -10.30
CA LYS A 75 5.72 -13.24 -9.24
C LYS A 75 6.81 -12.35 -8.65
N THR A 76 6.68 -11.05 -8.82
CA THR A 76 7.70 -10.06 -8.43
C THR A 76 7.07 -8.96 -7.59
N PHE A 77 7.69 -8.58 -6.47
CA PHE A 77 7.25 -7.43 -5.69
C PHE A 77 8.32 -6.35 -5.61
N TYR A 78 7.91 -5.09 -5.66
CA TYR A 78 8.77 -3.92 -5.52
C TYR A 78 8.38 -3.15 -4.26
N GLY A 79 9.36 -2.58 -3.56
CA GLY A 79 9.10 -1.47 -2.64
C GLY A 79 9.26 -0.14 -3.39
N ILE A 80 8.60 0.92 -2.94
CA ILE A 80 8.89 2.29 -3.39
C ILE A 80 9.24 3.16 -2.19
N GLU A 81 10.27 3.97 -2.35
CA GLU A 81 10.60 5.04 -1.40
C GLU A 81 9.81 6.30 -1.77
N LEU A 82 9.11 6.88 -0.79
CA LEU A 82 8.35 8.11 -0.93
C LEU A 82 8.78 9.10 0.16
N PRO A 83 8.71 10.42 -0.13
CA PRO A 83 8.90 11.44 0.90
C PRO A 83 7.71 11.40 1.86
N SER A 84 7.77 10.55 2.89
CA SER A 84 6.63 10.20 3.74
C SER A 84 6.05 11.39 4.53
N THR A 85 6.80 12.47 4.68
CA THR A 85 6.41 13.72 5.34
C THR A 85 5.81 14.76 4.38
N ALA A 86 5.98 14.59 3.07
CA ALA A 86 5.43 15.51 2.07
C ALA A 86 3.92 15.30 1.87
N ALA A 87 3.22 16.32 1.37
CA ALA A 87 1.80 16.25 1.04
C ALA A 87 1.45 15.00 0.22
N LEU A 88 0.27 14.42 0.46
CA LEU A 88 -0.17 13.19 -0.21
C LEU A 88 -0.19 13.35 -1.73
N VAL A 89 -0.44 14.56 -2.24
CA VAL A 89 -0.40 14.84 -3.68
C VAL A 89 0.99 14.65 -4.28
N VAL A 90 2.05 15.05 -3.56
CA VAL A 90 3.44 14.87 -3.99
C VAL A 90 3.79 13.38 -4.02
N GLN A 91 3.42 12.66 -2.96
CA GLN A 91 3.61 11.22 -2.88
C GLN A 91 2.85 10.48 -4.00
N ALA A 92 1.61 10.90 -4.29
CA ALA A 92 0.78 10.33 -5.34
C ALA A 92 1.33 10.57 -6.75
N ASP A 93 1.90 11.75 -7.01
CA ASP A 93 2.50 12.07 -8.32
C ASP A 93 3.78 11.24 -8.56
N ILE A 94 4.61 11.06 -7.52
CA ILE A 94 5.79 10.15 -7.56
C ILE A 94 5.34 8.71 -7.79
N LEU A 95 4.35 8.24 -7.04
CA LEU A 95 3.80 6.89 -7.18
C LEU A 95 3.20 6.66 -8.58
N SER A 96 2.51 7.66 -9.14
CA SER A 96 1.99 7.60 -10.50
C SER A 96 3.10 7.45 -11.54
N ALA A 97 4.22 8.16 -11.36
CA ALA A 97 5.39 7.99 -12.21
C ALA A 97 5.99 6.58 -12.08
N ALA A 98 6.05 6.03 -10.86
CA ALA A 98 6.56 4.68 -10.63
C ALA A 98 5.68 3.61 -11.25
N LEU A 99 4.36 3.76 -11.17
CA LEU A 99 3.39 2.87 -11.81
C LEU A 99 3.52 2.87 -13.33
N ARG A 100 3.71 4.04 -13.96
CA ARG A 100 4.00 4.12 -15.40
C ARG A 100 5.29 3.39 -15.75
N ALA A 101 6.34 3.60 -14.97
CA ALA A 101 7.65 3.02 -15.23
C ALA A 101 7.65 1.48 -15.02
N LEU A 102 6.91 0.97 -14.03
CA LEU A 102 6.65 -0.46 -13.87
C LEU A 102 5.79 -1.02 -15.01
N SER A 103 4.77 -0.29 -15.46
CA SER A 103 3.89 -0.71 -16.57
C SER A 103 4.67 -0.90 -17.88
N THR A 104 5.72 -0.09 -18.09
CA THR A 104 6.66 -0.23 -19.21
C THR A 104 7.59 -1.43 -19.02
N ARG A 105 8.10 -1.68 -17.81
CA ARG A 105 8.96 -2.85 -17.56
C ARG A 105 8.20 -4.17 -17.67
N HIS A 106 6.94 -4.16 -17.25
CA HIS A 106 6.08 -5.33 -17.17
C HIS A 106 4.90 -5.14 -18.13
N PRO A 107 5.16 -5.20 -19.46
CA PRO A 107 4.16 -4.89 -20.48
C PRO A 107 3.02 -5.91 -20.56
N LYS A 108 3.11 -7.08 -19.91
CA LYS A 108 2.08 -8.14 -19.98
C LYS A 108 1.40 -8.43 -18.65
N GLU A 109 1.87 -7.81 -17.57
CA GLU A 109 1.46 -8.10 -16.20
C GLU A 109 0.55 -7.00 -15.65
N SER A 110 -0.47 -7.39 -14.88
CA SER A 110 -1.24 -6.45 -14.04
C SER A 110 -0.46 -6.13 -12.76
N ILE A 111 -0.66 -4.93 -12.23
CA ILE A 111 -0.04 -4.47 -10.98
C ILE A 111 -1.06 -4.56 -9.84
N THR A 112 -0.66 -5.12 -8.71
CA THR A 112 -1.35 -4.97 -7.43
C THR A 112 -0.64 -3.92 -6.59
N LEU A 113 -1.35 -2.87 -6.19
CA LEU A 113 -0.87 -1.91 -5.20
C LEU A 113 -1.17 -2.41 -3.79
N VAL A 114 -0.18 -2.33 -2.91
CA VAL A 114 -0.33 -2.63 -1.49
C VAL A 114 0.18 -1.43 -0.70
N GLY A 115 -0.72 -0.72 -0.01
CA GLY A 115 -0.36 0.46 0.77
C GLY A 115 -0.62 0.26 2.25
N HIS A 116 0.38 0.53 3.08
CA HIS A 116 0.24 0.55 4.54
C HIS A 116 0.03 1.97 5.04
N SER A 117 -0.91 2.16 5.97
CA SER A 117 -1.18 3.44 6.62
C SER A 117 -1.40 4.55 5.57
N ALA A 118 -0.70 5.69 5.70
CA ALA A 118 -0.73 6.79 4.73
C ALA A 118 -0.41 6.36 3.28
N GLY A 119 0.41 5.33 3.08
CA GLY A 119 0.74 4.77 1.77
C GLY A 119 -0.47 4.20 1.03
N GLY A 120 -1.46 3.67 1.75
CA GLY A 120 -2.74 3.24 1.18
C GLY A 120 -3.57 4.41 0.64
N VAL A 121 -3.52 5.55 1.32
CA VAL A 121 -4.20 6.78 0.88
C VAL A 121 -3.46 7.40 -0.30
N ALA A 122 -2.13 7.49 -0.26
CA ALA A 122 -1.30 7.95 -1.37
C ALA A 122 -1.53 7.09 -2.63
N ALA A 123 -1.65 5.77 -2.47
CA ALA A 123 -2.00 4.84 -3.55
C ALA A 123 -3.38 5.13 -4.15
N ARG A 124 -4.41 5.32 -3.32
CA ARG A 124 -5.75 5.70 -3.82
C ARG A 124 -5.72 7.04 -4.55
N MET A 125 -5.00 8.01 -4.01
CA MET A 125 -4.86 9.33 -4.64
C MET A 125 -4.13 9.25 -5.99
N ALA A 126 -3.08 8.43 -6.10
CA ALA A 126 -2.37 8.20 -7.36
C ALA A 126 -3.30 7.61 -8.44
N LEU A 127 -4.17 6.68 -8.06
CA LEU A 127 -5.14 6.07 -8.99
C LEU A 127 -6.20 7.06 -9.48
N VAL A 128 -6.68 7.93 -8.58
CA VAL A 128 -7.69 8.96 -8.91
C VAL A 128 -7.10 10.06 -9.78
N ARG A 129 -5.87 10.50 -9.50
CA ARG A 129 -5.22 11.63 -10.21
C ARG A 129 -4.47 11.21 -11.45
N GLY A 130 -3.66 10.16 -11.34
CA GLY A 130 -2.76 9.67 -12.38
C GLY A 130 -3.39 8.63 -13.31
N GLY A 131 -4.60 8.16 -12.99
CA GLY A 131 -5.30 7.10 -13.70
C GLY A 131 -4.89 5.70 -13.25
N VAL A 132 -5.70 4.72 -13.66
CA VAL A 132 -5.57 3.32 -13.21
C VAL A 132 -4.40 2.58 -13.84
N GLY A 133 -4.01 2.94 -15.07
CA GLY A 133 -2.96 2.25 -15.82
C GLY A 133 -3.21 0.73 -15.86
N LYS A 134 -2.24 -0.04 -15.37
CA LYS A 134 -2.30 -1.51 -15.25
C LYS A 134 -2.67 -2.03 -13.87
N VAL A 135 -3.05 -1.13 -12.96
CA VAL A 135 -3.41 -1.54 -11.61
C VAL A 135 -4.75 -2.27 -11.67
N GLY A 136 -4.75 -3.55 -11.29
CA GLY A 136 -5.97 -4.37 -11.23
C GLY A 136 -6.55 -4.49 -9.82
N ARG A 137 -5.74 -4.17 -8.79
CA ARG A 137 -6.10 -4.34 -7.39
C ARG A 137 -5.37 -3.32 -6.50
N LEU A 138 -6.09 -2.78 -5.52
CA LEU A 138 -5.54 -1.99 -4.41
C LEU A 138 -5.86 -2.69 -3.09
N ILE A 139 -4.82 -3.02 -2.33
CA ILE A 139 -4.91 -3.54 -0.97
C ILE A 139 -4.42 -2.44 -0.02
N THR A 140 -5.24 -2.08 0.95
CA THR A 140 -4.86 -1.13 2.01
C THR A 140 -4.74 -1.86 3.35
N ILE A 141 -3.71 -1.56 4.13
CA ILE A 141 -3.49 -2.10 5.48
C ILE A 141 -3.47 -0.94 6.44
N ALA A 142 -4.43 -0.90 7.39
CA ALA A 142 -4.49 0.14 8.40
C ALA A 142 -4.54 1.59 7.86
N ALA A 143 -5.03 1.79 6.63
CA ALA A 143 -4.99 3.09 5.97
C ALA A 143 -6.08 4.04 6.49
N PRO A 144 -5.79 5.29 6.85
CA PRO A 144 -6.80 6.27 7.28
C PRO A 144 -7.59 6.83 6.09
N ASN A 145 -8.40 5.99 5.45
CA ASN A 145 -9.13 6.34 4.23
C ASN A 145 -10.17 7.46 4.43
N GLN A 146 -10.66 7.65 5.66
CA GLN A 146 -11.50 8.79 6.07
C GLN A 146 -10.79 9.74 7.05
N GLY A 147 -9.48 9.57 7.22
CA GLY A 147 -8.62 10.39 8.06
C GLY A 147 -8.54 9.91 9.50
N THR A 148 -7.71 10.58 10.29
CA THR A 148 -7.57 10.29 11.72
C THR A 148 -7.42 11.57 12.53
N VAL A 149 -8.07 11.61 13.69
CA VAL A 149 -7.91 12.69 14.67
C VAL A 149 -6.47 12.77 15.21
N ARG A 150 -5.71 11.66 15.14
CA ARG A 150 -4.29 11.64 15.53
C ARG A 150 -3.44 12.55 14.66
N ALA A 151 -3.83 12.77 13.41
CA ALA A 151 -3.11 13.67 12.51
C ALA A 151 -3.27 15.14 12.95
N LEU A 152 -4.47 15.53 13.41
CA LEU A 152 -4.70 16.86 14.00
C LEU A 152 -3.96 17.03 15.32
N GLN A 153 -3.94 16.00 16.18
CA GLN A 153 -3.19 16.03 17.43
C GLN A 153 -1.68 16.15 17.20
N ALA A 154 -1.15 15.51 16.14
CA ALA A 154 0.25 15.65 15.75
C ALA A 154 0.54 17.07 15.24
N VAL A 155 -0.38 17.65 14.45
CA VAL A 155 -0.37 19.06 14.01
C VAL A 155 -0.30 20.01 15.21
N ASP A 156 -1.19 19.86 16.19
CA ASP A 156 -1.20 20.73 17.39
C ASP A 156 0.11 20.59 18.19
N ALA A 157 0.64 19.37 18.29
CA ALA A 157 1.93 19.09 18.94
C ALA A 157 3.14 19.68 18.20
N THR A 158 3.02 20.07 16.92
CA THR A 158 4.09 20.81 16.21
C THR A 158 4.08 22.31 16.48
N HIS A 159 2.93 22.85 16.89
CA HIS A 159 2.76 24.27 17.20
C HIS A 159 3.09 24.59 18.67
N GLU A 160 2.89 23.64 19.58
CA GLU A 160 3.20 23.80 21.00
C GLU A 160 4.46 23.01 21.39
N SER A 161 5.27 23.51 22.33
CA SER A 161 6.44 22.83 22.90
C SER A 161 6.07 21.62 23.80
N GLY A 162 4.91 21.00 23.57
CA GLY A 162 4.28 20.02 24.44
C GLY A 162 4.84 18.59 24.32
N PRO A 163 4.53 17.70 25.27
CA PRO A 163 5.10 16.36 25.32
C PRO A 163 4.53 15.46 24.23
N VAL A 164 5.36 15.11 23.26
CA VAL A 164 5.03 14.32 22.06
C VAL A 164 4.92 12.81 22.33
N GLY A 165 4.15 12.40 23.34
CA GLY A 165 4.08 11.01 23.82
C GLY A 165 3.70 9.99 22.75
N PHE A 166 2.66 10.27 21.96
CA PHE A 166 2.18 9.35 20.91
C PHE A 166 3.21 9.11 19.79
N LEU A 167 3.97 10.13 19.38
CA LEU A 167 5.01 9.97 18.35
C LEU A 167 6.24 9.24 18.89
N LYS A 168 6.55 9.39 20.20
CA LYS A 168 7.57 8.58 20.86
C LYS A 168 7.18 7.10 20.93
N ASP A 169 5.91 6.82 21.23
CA ASP A 169 5.36 5.46 21.30
C ASP A 169 5.28 4.78 19.92
N LEU A 170 5.12 5.57 18.85
CA LEU A 170 4.97 5.05 17.48
C LEU A 170 6.30 5.02 16.69
N PHE A 171 7.25 5.93 16.97
CA PHE A 171 8.42 6.14 16.10
C PHE A 171 9.79 6.27 16.80
N GLY A 172 9.85 6.32 18.15
CA GLY A 172 11.13 6.43 18.85
C GLY A 172 11.74 7.84 18.86
N GLY A 173 12.60 8.10 19.85
CA GLY A 173 12.87 9.43 20.42
C GLY A 173 13.70 10.45 19.63
N SER A 174 13.70 10.47 18.29
CA SER A 174 14.43 11.47 17.48
C SER A 174 13.58 12.33 16.54
N ASP A 175 12.28 12.05 16.41
CA ASP A 175 11.52 12.47 15.22
C ASP A 175 10.81 13.83 15.34
N TYR A 176 11.16 14.63 16.34
CA TYR A 176 10.54 15.94 16.59
C TYR A 176 10.65 16.90 15.39
N TYR A 177 11.81 16.95 14.73
CA TYR A 177 12.00 17.80 13.54
C TYR A 177 11.28 17.23 12.31
N ALA A 178 11.27 15.91 12.14
CA ALA A 178 10.56 15.27 11.03
C ALA A 178 9.05 15.55 11.10
N VAL A 179 8.47 15.56 12.30
CA VAL A 179 7.06 15.87 12.51
C VAL A 179 6.76 17.35 12.23
N LYS A 180 7.68 18.27 12.59
CA LYS A 180 7.53 19.71 12.28
C LYS A 180 7.48 19.98 10.78
N ASP A 181 8.27 19.26 9.99
CA ASP A 181 8.27 19.35 8.53
C ASP A 181 7.14 18.54 7.87
N SER A 182 6.34 17.80 8.67
CA SER A 182 5.25 16.93 8.20
C SER A 182 3.87 17.60 8.20
N TRP A 183 3.79 18.90 8.49
CA TRP A 183 2.54 19.64 8.47
C TRP A 183 1.65 19.33 7.24
N PRO A 184 2.18 19.29 6.00
CA PRO A 184 1.34 19.04 4.83
C PRO A 184 0.66 17.67 4.83
N VAL A 185 1.40 16.59 5.14
CA VAL A 185 0.82 15.23 5.13
C VAL A 185 -0.13 15.02 6.30
N LEU A 186 0.14 15.63 7.46
CA LEU A 186 -0.74 15.52 8.62
C LEU A 186 -2.08 16.23 8.38
N LEU A 187 -2.06 17.40 7.74
CA LEU A 187 -3.30 18.04 7.27
C LEU A 187 -4.04 17.17 6.24
N ASP A 188 -3.32 16.59 5.28
CA ASP A 188 -3.91 15.73 4.27
C ASP A 188 -4.55 14.46 4.85
N LEU A 189 -4.05 13.96 5.99
CA LEU A 189 -4.55 12.78 6.70
C LEU A 189 -5.60 13.11 7.79
N SER A 190 -5.96 14.39 7.95
CA SER A 190 -7.01 14.82 8.88
C SER A 190 -8.39 14.27 8.48
N PRO A 191 -9.35 14.17 9.42
CA PRO A 191 -10.68 13.63 9.15
C PRO A 191 -11.35 14.27 7.93
N ALA A 192 -12.05 13.45 7.14
CA ALA A 192 -12.69 13.86 5.90
C ALA A 192 -13.90 14.80 6.13
N THR A 193 -13.66 16.11 6.18
CA THR A 193 -14.69 17.16 6.24
C THR A 193 -14.65 18.04 4.98
N PRO A 194 -15.74 18.74 4.60
CA PRO A 194 -15.73 19.66 3.45
C PRO A 194 -14.50 20.59 3.47
N GLY A 195 -13.78 20.65 2.35
CA GLY A 195 -12.52 21.40 2.22
C GLY A 195 -11.24 20.61 2.52
N SER A 196 -11.32 19.45 3.15
CA SER A 196 -10.15 18.57 3.37
C SER A 196 -9.78 17.76 2.12
N THR A 197 -8.51 17.37 2.04
CA THR A 197 -7.97 16.51 0.98
C THR A 197 -8.69 15.16 0.90
N LEU A 198 -8.97 14.53 2.05
CA LEU A 198 -9.68 13.26 2.08
C LEU A 198 -11.16 13.38 1.73
N TYR A 199 -11.82 14.50 2.06
CA TYR A 199 -13.16 14.75 1.59
C TYR A 199 -13.20 14.88 0.07
N TRP A 200 -12.26 15.63 -0.53
CA TRP A 200 -12.14 15.68 -1.99
C TRP A 200 -11.94 14.27 -2.56
N LEU A 201 -10.97 13.51 -2.05
CA LEU A 201 -10.62 12.18 -2.54
C LEU A 201 -11.80 11.19 -2.45
N ASN A 202 -12.56 11.23 -1.35
CA ASN A 202 -13.70 10.34 -1.10
C ASN A 202 -14.93 10.64 -1.95
N ASN A 203 -14.96 11.82 -2.59
CA ASN A 203 -16.02 12.22 -3.51
C ASN A 203 -15.62 12.07 -4.99
N GLN A 204 -14.39 11.64 -5.30
CA GLN A 204 -13.99 11.41 -6.69
C GLN A 204 -14.46 10.04 -7.20
N PRO A 205 -14.78 9.93 -8.51
CA PRO A 205 -14.93 8.63 -9.15
C PRO A 205 -13.70 7.76 -8.92
N GLN A 206 -13.91 6.56 -8.39
CA GLN A 206 -12.84 5.60 -8.15
C GLN A 206 -12.73 4.64 -9.33
N PRO A 207 -11.51 4.28 -9.78
CA PRO A 207 -11.35 3.32 -10.85
C PRO A 207 -12.02 1.96 -10.55
N PRO A 208 -12.58 1.27 -11.55
CA PRO A 208 -13.27 0.00 -11.38
C PRO A 208 -12.27 -1.16 -11.25
N ILE A 209 -11.55 -1.22 -10.13
CA ILE A 209 -10.58 -2.26 -9.79
C ILE A 209 -11.01 -3.02 -8.54
N HIS A 210 -10.29 -4.08 -8.18
CA HIS A 210 -10.53 -4.80 -6.94
C HIS A 210 -9.97 -4.01 -5.75
N TYR A 211 -10.80 -3.72 -4.76
CA TYR A 211 -10.38 -3.06 -3.52
C TYR A 211 -10.42 -4.04 -2.35
N VAL A 212 -9.38 -4.01 -1.51
CA VAL A 212 -9.30 -4.76 -0.27
C VAL A 212 -8.88 -3.83 0.87
N SER A 213 -9.62 -3.85 1.98
CA SER A 213 -9.27 -3.16 3.22
C SER A 213 -8.93 -4.18 4.29
N ILE A 214 -7.67 -4.18 4.72
CA ILE A 214 -7.22 -4.90 5.91
C ILE A 214 -7.35 -3.95 7.09
N ILE A 215 -8.33 -4.23 7.95
CA ILE A 215 -8.76 -3.41 9.06
C ILE A 215 -8.17 -3.97 10.34
N ARG A 216 -7.44 -3.15 11.09
CA ARG A 216 -6.93 -3.50 12.42
C ARG A 216 -8.05 -3.50 13.45
N ALA A 217 -7.92 -4.35 14.46
CA ALA A 217 -8.92 -4.50 15.52
C ALA A 217 -8.31 -4.57 16.93
N ALA A 218 -7.10 -4.04 17.12
CA ALA A 218 -6.42 -4.00 18.41
C ALA A 218 -5.74 -2.64 18.64
N PRO A 219 -5.70 -2.12 19.89
CA PRO A 219 -6.03 -2.84 21.13
C PRO A 219 -7.46 -2.62 21.67
N TYR A 220 -8.29 -1.76 21.06
CA TYR A 220 -9.56 -1.29 21.68
C TYR A 220 -10.86 -1.62 20.91
N GLY A 221 -10.85 -2.63 20.03
CA GLY A 221 -11.98 -2.94 19.14
C GLY A 221 -11.68 -2.58 17.69
N LEU A 222 -12.68 -2.29 16.84
CA LEU A 222 -12.45 -1.98 15.41
C LEU A 222 -11.60 -0.70 15.24
N GLY A 223 -10.35 -0.88 14.84
CA GLY A 223 -9.31 0.14 14.67
C GLY A 223 -7.99 -0.23 15.35
N ASP A 224 -7.04 0.70 15.26
CA ASP A 224 -5.80 0.68 16.03
C ASP A 224 -5.60 2.00 16.79
N ALA A 225 -4.47 2.14 17.48
CA ALA A 225 -4.15 3.33 18.27
C ALA A 225 -4.02 4.62 17.43
N VAL A 226 -3.81 4.47 16.11
CA VAL A 226 -3.55 5.55 15.14
C VAL A 226 -4.78 5.84 14.30
N VAL A 227 -5.49 4.82 13.83
CA VAL A 227 -6.56 4.94 12.85
C VAL A 227 -7.80 4.16 13.31
N PRO A 228 -8.97 4.82 13.46
CA PRO A 228 -10.23 4.12 13.77
C PRO A 228 -10.61 3.12 12.67
N GLY A 229 -11.18 1.96 13.03
CA GLY A 229 -11.49 0.90 12.06
C GLY A 229 -12.46 1.34 10.97
N ALA A 230 -13.43 2.20 11.33
CA ALA A 230 -14.34 2.80 10.36
C ALA A 230 -13.59 3.65 9.31
N SER A 231 -12.51 4.33 9.69
CA SER A 231 -11.67 5.08 8.75
C SER A 231 -10.84 4.16 7.85
N GLN A 232 -10.53 2.93 8.31
CA GLN A 232 -9.79 1.94 7.53
C GLN A 232 -10.63 1.28 6.44
N ASP A 233 -11.91 1.05 6.71
CA ASP A 233 -12.80 0.36 5.77
C ASP A 233 -13.18 1.23 4.56
N LEU A 234 -12.75 0.83 3.36
CA LEU A 234 -13.11 1.48 2.10
C LEU A 234 -14.63 1.44 1.82
N ASN A 235 -15.39 0.50 2.40
CA ASN A 235 -16.85 0.47 2.24
C ASN A 235 -17.58 1.63 2.94
N ASN A 236 -16.89 2.34 3.85
CA ASN A 236 -17.43 3.56 4.43
C ASN A 236 -17.27 4.78 3.51
N ILE A 237 -16.48 4.66 2.44
CA ILE A 237 -16.46 5.67 1.38
C ILE A 237 -17.69 5.45 0.47
N PRO A 238 -18.56 6.47 0.27
CA PRO A 238 -19.81 6.31 -0.48
C PRO A 238 -19.64 5.67 -1.87
N VAL A 239 -18.64 6.11 -2.63
CA VAL A 239 -18.39 5.64 -4.00
C VAL A 239 -17.84 4.21 -4.10
N LEU A 240 -17.32 3.66 -2.99
CA LEU A 240 -16.75 2.31 -2.87
C LEU A 240 -17.63 1.35 -2.05
N ARG A 241 -18.74 1.82 -1.47
CA ARG A 241 -19.63 1.00 -0.66
C ARG A 241 -20.14 -0.22 -1.44
N GLY A 242 -19.91 -1.40 -0.86
CA GLY A 242 -20.25 -2.69 -1.47
C GLY A 242 -19.29 -3.16 -2.57
N LYS A 243 -18.21 -2.42 -2.85
CA LYS A 243 -17.23 -2.73 -3.92
C LYS A 243 -15.87 -3.18 -3.37
N ALA A 244 -15.62 -3.00 -2.07
CA ALA A 244 -14.39 -3.40 -1.42
C ALA A 244 -14.59 -4.64 -0.55
N LEU A 245 -13.61 -5.56 -0.56
CA LEU A 245 -13.52 -6.64 0.41
C LEU A 245 -12.95 -6.10 1.72
N SER A 246 -13.62 -6.35 2.85
CA SER A 246 -13.11 -5.98 4.18
C SER A 246 -12.63 -7.21 4.93
N ILE A 247 -11.40 -7.17 5.44
CA ILE A 247 -10.79 -8.23 6.24
C ILE A 247 -10.36 -7.61 7.56
N VAL A 248 -10.94 -8.07 8.66
CA VAL A 248 -10.60 -7.61 10.00
C VAL A 248 -9.50 -8.50 10.59
N VAL A 249 -8.46 -7.89 11.14
CA VAL A 249 -7.29 -8.59 11.70
C VAL A 249 -7.01 -8.07 13.11
N PRO A 250 -6.89 -8.96 14.12
CA PRO A 250 -6.56 -8.58 15.49
C PRO A 250 -5.06 -8.27 15.63
N ALA A 251 -4.63 -7.16 15.05
CA ALA A 251 -3.26 -6.64 15.10
C ALA A 251 -3.28 -5.14 15.37
N ASP A 252 -2.15 -4.60 15.83
CA ASP A 252 -1.94 -3.16 16.00
C ASP A 252 -1.66 -2.46 14.65
N HIS A 253 -1.25 -1.19 14.69
CA HIS A 253 -1.01 -0.42 13.48
C HIS A 253 0.20 -0.93 12.67
N ALA A 254 1.19 -1.52 13.33
CA ALA A 254 2.44 -1.90 12.69
C ALA A 254 2.23 -3.06 11.71
N LEU A 255 3.16 -3.18 10.75
CA LEU A 255 3.23 -4.36 9.91
C LEU A 255 3.86 -5.51 10.69
N THR A 256 3.39 -6.72 10.41
CA THR A 256 3.84 -7.96 11.03
C THR A 256 4.11 -9.03 9.97
N PRO A 257 4.78 -10.14 10.31
CA PRO A 257 4.91 -11.26 9.37
C PRO A 257 3.54 -11.82 8.95
N ALA A 258 2.53 -11.79 9.83
CA ALA A 258 1.19 -12.26 9.50
C ALA A 258 0.56 -11.50 8.33
N ASP A 259 0.88 -10.21 8.17
CA ASP A 259 0.45 -9.41 7.02
C ASP A 259 1.05 -9.94 5.72
N GLY A 260 2.32 -10.34 5.72
CA GLY A 260 2.95 -10.94 4.53
C GLY A 260 2.33 -12.27 4.13
N ALA A 261 1.98 -13.11 5.12
CA ALA A 261 1.28 -14.37 4.86
C ALA A 261 -0.12 -14.13 4.29
N MET A 262 -0.84 -13.13 4.80
CA MET A 262 -2.15 -12.74 4.26
C MET A 262 -2.03 -12.15 2.85
N LEU A 263 -1.06 -11.26 2.61
CA LEU A 263 -0.80 -10.71 1.28
C LEU A 263 -0.48 -11.82 0.27
N ALA A 264 0.33 -12.81 0.64
CA ALA A 264 0.62 -13.95 -0.23
C ALA A 264 -0.65 -14.69 -0.68
N ARG A 265 -1.63 -14.88 0.24
CA ARG A 265 -2.93 -15.48 -0.08
C ARG A 265 -3.77 -14.59 -0.98
N LEU A 266 -3.86 -13.30 -0.66
CA LEU A 266 -4.63 -12.32 -1.45
C LEU A 266 -4.04 -12.08 -2.83
N LEU A 267 -2.74 -12.25 -3.02
CA LEU A 267 -2.11 -12.13 -4.33
C LEU A 267 -2.29 -13.41 -5.16
N ALA A 268 -2.51 -14.56 -4.53
CA ALA A 268 -2.78 -15.82 -5.22
C ALA A 268 -4.23 -15.99 -5.70
N SER A 269 -5.15 -15.09 -5.30
CA SER A 269 -6.59 -15.13 -5.60
C SER A 269 -7.02 -14.25 -6.77
#